data_AF-A0A7X7FND7-F1
#
_entry.id   AF-A0A7X7FND7-F1
#
_cell.length_a   1.000
_cell.length_b   1.000
_cell.length_c   1.000
_cell.angle_alpha   90.00
_cell.angle_beta   90.00
_cell.angle_gamma   90.00
#
_symmetry.space_group_name_H-M   'P 1'
#
loop_
_entity.id
_entity.type
_entity.pdbx_description
1 polymer ?
#
loop_
_entity_poly.entity_id
_entity_poly.type
_entity_poly.pdbx_seq_one_letter_code
_entity_poly.pdbx_strand_id
1 'polypeptide(L)'
;NSVVLKIEGGPETRLICTITRPVAMKVEKSLAELAVENTLEFTGPFTSESIVLQRLVFEPHYMGRLECADGPDKGAKEDWYYARVVQANGDLAISSPIWVQN
;
A
#
# COMPACT_ATOMS: atom_id res chain seq x y z
N ASN A 1 2.32 -1.88 -10.14
CA ASN A 1 3.03 -0.60 -10.24
C ASN A 1 2.26 0.40 -9.39
N SER A 2 2.93 1.23 -8.58
CA SER A 2 2.26 2.18 -7.70
C SER A 2 2.97 3.53 -7.72
N VAL A 3 2.20 4.60 -7.52
CA VAL A 3 2.72 5.94 -7.30
C VAL A 3 2.44 6.29 -5.85
N VAL A 4 3.49 6.61 -5.10
CA VAL A 4 3.38 7.00 -3.69
C VAL A 4 3.59 8.51 -3.60
N LEU A 5 2.62 9.20 -3.00
CA LEU A 5 2.61 10.66 -2.88
C LEU A 5 2.53 11.05 -1.41
N LYS A 6 3.35 12.01 -1.01
CA LYS A 6 3.13 12.77 0.23
C LYS A 6 2.26 13.97 -0.12
N ILE A 7 1.15 14.13 0.60
CA ILE A 7 0.18 15.20 0.38
C ILE A 7 0.00 15.94 1.71
N GLU A 8 -0.04 17.26 1.65
CA GLU A 8 -0.38 18.12 2.78
C GLU A 8 -1.71 18.82 2.46
N GLY A 9 -2.68 18.71 3.35
CA GLY A 9 -4.01 19.24 3.12
C GLY A 9 -4.97 18.93 4.26
N GLY A 10 -6.09 19.65 4.30
CA GLY A 10 -7.20 19.38 5.21
C GLY A 10 -8.19 18.36 4.65
N PRO A 11 -9.21 17.96 5.43
CA PRO A 11 -10.22 16.99 5.04
C PRO A 11 -10.89 17.28 3.68
N GLU A 12 -11.14 18.57 3.39
CA GLU A 12 -11.78 19.05 2.15
C GLU A 12 -10.82 19.12 0.95
N THR A 13 -9.52 18.86 1.15
CA THR A 13 -8.55 18.84 0.05
C THR A 13 -8.87 17.67 -0.87
N ARG A 14 -8.88 17.90 -2.19
CA ARG A 14 -9.26 16.89 -3.18
C ARG A 14 -8.06 16.41 -3.97
N LEU A 15 -7.88 15.09 -4.01
CA LEU A 15 -6.99 14.42 -4.95
C LEU A 15 -7.78 14.12 -6.22
N ILE A 16 -7.26 14.58 -7.36
CA ILE A 16 -7.85 14.36 -8.68
C ILE A 16 -6.85 13.58 -9.53
N CYS A 17 -7.24 12.39 -9.94
CA CYS A 17 -6.48 11.56 -10.87
C CYS A 17 -7.18 11.57 -12.24
N THR A 18 -6.53 12.19 -13.23
CA THR A 18 -6.97 12.16 -14.62
C THR A 18 -6.23 11.08 -15.38
N ILE A 19 -6.98 10.15 -15.94
CA ILE A 19 -6.47 8.99 -16.66
C ILE A 19 -6.78 9.21 -18.12
N THR A 20 -5.77 9.11 -18.97
CA THR A 20 -5.90 9.35 -20.42
C THR A 20 -5.84 8.07 -21.24
N ARG A 21 -5.40 6.96 -20.65
CA ARG A 21 -5.30 5.61 -21.22
C ARG A 21 -5.46 4.57 -20.10
N PRO A 22 -6.01 3.37 -20.38
CA PRO A 22 -6.58 2.92 -21.65
C PRO A 22 -7.92 3.61 -22.00
N VAL A 23 -8.59 4.23 -21.03
CA VAL A 23 -9.83 4.98 -21.21
C VAL A 23 -9.69 6.36 -20.56
N ALA A 24 -10.26 7.39 -21.18
CA ALA A 24 -10.30 8.72 -20.61
C ALA A 24 -11.29 8.76 -19.42
N MET A 25 -10.79 8.94 -18.20
CA MET A 25 -11.63 9.03 -17.01
C MET A 25 -11.00 9.89 -15.92
N LYS A 26 -11.81 10.25 -14.93
CA LYS A 26 -11.40 11.06 -13.79
C LYS A 26 -11.87 10.38 -12.51
N VAL A 27 -10.94 10.18 -11.58
CA VAL A 27 -11.24 9.71 -10.21
C VAL A 27 -10.93 10.87 -9.27
N GLU A 28 -11.87 11.21 -8.41
CA GLU A 28 -11.76 12.36 -7.51
C GLU A 28 -12.23 11.98 -6.11
N LYS A 29 -11.38 12.22 -5.11
CA LYS A 29 -11.67 11.94 -3.71
C LYS A 29 -11.14 13.04 -2.81
N SER A 30 -11.90 13.39 -1.78
CA SER A 30 -11.41 14.21 -0.68
C SER A 30 -10.46 13.40 0.22
N LEU A 31 -9.59 14.09 0.96
CA LEU A 31 -8.75 13.44 1.97
C LEU A 31 -9.60 12.85 3.11
N ALA A 32 -10.78 13.44 3.39
CA ALA A 32 -11.74 12.87 4.34
C ALA A 32 -12.22 11.48 3.91
N GLU A 33 -12.63 11.31 2.64
CA GLU A 33 -13.05 10.02 2.10
C GLU A 33 -11.89 9.00 2.13
N LEU A 34 -10.70 9.39 1.69
CA LEU A 34 -9.54 8.50 1.67
C LEU A 34 -9.05 8.13 3.08
N ALA A 35 -9.42 8.84 4.13
CA ALA A 35 -9.07 8.44 5.50
C ALA A 35 -9.85 7.17 5.94
N VAL A 36 -11.06 6.98 5.43
CA VAL A 36 -11.96 5.89 5.85
C VAL A 36 -12.04 4.74 4.85
N GLU A 37 -11.96 5.01 3.54
CA GLU A 37 -12.11 3.97 2.51
C GLU A 37 -11.16 4.15 1.33
N ASN A 38 -10.84 3.03 0.67
CA ASN A 38 -10.16 3.05 -0.62
C ASN A 38 -11.18 3.20 -1.74
N THR A 39 -10.72 3.58 -2.93
CA THR A 39 -11.55 3.65 -4.13
C THR A 39 -10.97 2.72 -5.20
N LEU A 40 -11.81 1.87 -5.78
CA LEU A 40 -11.46 0.96 -6.87
C LEU A 40 -12.32 1.32 -8.08
N GLU A 41 -11.67 1.72 -9.16
CA GLU A 41 -12.35 2.08 -10.41
C GLU A 41 -11.81 1.21 -11.55
N PHE A 42 -12.71 0.53 -12.25
CA PHE A 42 -12.36 -0.27 -13.43
C PHE A 42 -12.32 0.61 -14.67
N THR A 43 -11.35 0.39 -15.55
CA THR A 43 -11.26 1.08 -16.84
C THR A 43 -12.18 0.45 -17.90
N GLY A 44 -13.15 -0.39 -17.49
CA GLY A 44 -14.04 -1.19 -18.33
C GLY A 44 -14.94 -2.12 -17.50
N PRO A 45 -15.52 -3.18 -18.10
CA PRO A 45 -16.31 -4.18 -17.38
C PRO A 45 -15.51 -4.85 -16.24
N PHE A 46 -16.20 -5.44 -15.27
CA PHE A 46 -15.57 -6.15 -14.17
C PHE A 46 -14.55 -7.20 -14.66
N THR A 47 -13.39 -7.24 -13.98
CA THR A 47 -12.11 -7.90 -14.31
C THR A 47 -11.19 -7.20 -15.32
N SER A 48 -11.60 -6.07 -15.89
CA SER A 48 -10.67 -5.21 -16.65
C SER A 48 -9.61 -4.59 -15.73
N GLU A 49 -8.63 -3.90 -16.34
CA GLU A 49 -7.66 -3.09 -15.60
C GLU A 49 -8.39 -2.13 -14.65
N SER A 50 -7.79 -1.90 -13.48
CA SER A 50 -8.38 -1.03 -12.46
C SER A 50 -7.34 -0.16 -11.80
N ILE A 51 -7.81 0.94 -11.25
CA ILE A 51 -7.03 1.87 -10.46
C ILE A 51 -7.55 1.83 -9.05
N VAL A 52 -6.61 1.72 -8.10
CA VAL A 52 -6.91 1.75 -6.68
C VAL A 52 -6.29 3.00 -6.08
N LEU A 53 -7.12 3.89 -5.56
CA LEU A 53 -6.69 4.93 -4.63
C LEU A 53 -6.79 4.37 -3.22
N GLN A 54 -5.63 4.11 -2.61
CA GLN A 54 -5.56 3.52 -1.28
C GLN A 54 -5.96 4.52 -0.20
N ARG A 55 -6.35 3.97 0.96
CA ARG A 55 -6.59 4.75 2.17
C ARG A 55 -5.33 5.50 2.59
N LEU A 56 -5.52 6.71 3.12
CA LEU A 56 -4.43 7.53 3.64
C LEU A 56 -3.72 6.84 4.80
N VAL A 57 -2.41 7.00 4.82
CA VAL A 57 -1.59 6.79 6.00
C VAL A 57 -1.24 8.18 6.55
N PHE A 58 -1.45 8.40 7.84
CA PHE A 58 -1.06 9.66 8.48
C PHE A 58 0.43 9.62 8.85
N GLU A 59 1.05 10.79 8.89
CA GLU A 59 2.50 10.96 9.06
C GLU A 59 3.11 10.18 10.25
N PRO A 60 2.48 10.10 11.43
CA PRO A 60 2.98 9.29 12.54
C PRO A 60 3.09 7.78 12.25
N HIS A 61 2.45 7.30 11.17
CA HIS A 61 2.39 5.90 10.78
C HIS A 61 3.18 5.58 9.50
N TYR A 62 3.98 6.51 8.99
CA TYR A 62 4.81 6.26 7.80
C TYR A 62 5.94 5.26 8.03
N MET A 63 6.36 5.07 9.29
CA MET A 63 7.47 4.19 9.63
C MET A 63 7.10 3.24 10.77
N GLY A 64 7.62 2.03 10.67
CA GLY A 64 7.58 1.03 11.73
C GLY A 64 8.86 0.20 11.68
N ARG A 65 9.24 -0.38 12.82
CA ARG A 65 10.39 -1.28 12.92
C ARG A 65 9.94 -2.56 13.59
N LEU A 66 10.33 -3.68 13.00
CA LEU A 66 10.16 -5.02 13.57
C LEU A 66 11.53 -5.67 13.62
N GLU A 67 11.85 -6.27 14.75
CA GLU A 67 13.05 -7.08 14.93
C GLU A 67 12.63 -8.48 15.37
N CYS A 68 13.22 -9.48 14.74
CA CYS A 68 13.00 -10.88 15.05
C CYS A 68 14.38 -11.55 15.11
N ALA A 69 14.56 -12.43 16.08
CA ALA A 69 15.76 -13.23 16.24
C ALA A 69 15.39 -14.71 16.21
N ASP A 70 16.27 -15.51 15.63
CA ASP A 70 16.07 -16.95 15.55
C ASP A 70 16.25 -17.64 16.90
N GLY A 71 15.54 -18.76 17.06
CA GLY A 71 15.75 -19.67 18.17
C GLY A 71 17.06 -20.47 18.04
N PRO A 72 17.50 -21.11 19.13
CA PRO A 72 18.81 -21.77 19.21
C PRO A 72 19.03 -22.95 18.24
N ASP A 73 17.97 -23.50 17.64
CA ASP A 73 18.02 -24.68 16.75
C ASP A 73 18.04 -24.33 15.24
N LYS A 74 18.23 -23.04 14.89
CA LYS A 74 18.22 -22.52 13.51
C LYS A 74 19.62 -22.07 13.09
N GLY A 75 19.97 -22.23 11.80
CA GLY A 75 21.30 -21.87 11.27
C GLY A 75 22.21 -23.03 10.83
N ALA A 76 21.73 -24.27 10.81
CA ALA A 76 22.47 -25.40 10.21
C ALA A 76 22.35 -25.47 8.67
N LYS A 77 21.45 -24.67 8.06
CA LYS A 77 21.16 -24.57 6.63
C LYS A 77 20.80 -23.12 6.28
N GLU A 78 20.75 -22.80 4.98
CA GLU A 78 20.21 -21.54 4.48
C GLU A 78 18.73 -21.39 4.91
N ASP A 79 18.44 -20.31 5.65
CA ASP A 79 17.11 -19.96 6.14
C ASP A 79 16.56 -18.76 5.35
N TRP A 80 15.23 -18.68 5.22
CA TRP A 80 14.57 -17.55 4.59
C TRP A 80 13.27 -17.17 5.31
N TYR A 81 12.92 -15.88 5.24
CA TYR A 81 11.79 -15.31 5.98
C TYR A 81 10.86 -14.51 5.05
N TYR A 82 9.58 -14.43 5.41
CA TYR A 82 8.65 -13.43 4.89
C TYR A 82 8.21 -12.50 6.01
N ALA A 83 8.29 -11.20 5.78
CA ALA A 83 7.58 -10.23 6.60
C ALA A 83 6.18 -10.02 6.02
N ARG A 84 5.16 -10.17 6.87
CA ARG A 84 3.77 -9.81 6.55
C ARG A 84 3.32 -8.76 7.57
N VAL A 85 2.92 -7.59 7.08
CA VAL A 85 2.58 -6.44 7.92
C VAL A 85 1.23 -5.90 7.49
N VAL A 86 0.34 -5.71 8.46
CA VAL A 86 -0.87 -4.91 8.28
C VAL A 86 -0.49 -3.45 8.56
N GLN A 87 -0.65 -2.60 7.56
CA GLN A 87 -0.36 -1.18 7.65
C GLN A 87 -1.46 -0.46 8.44
N ALA A 88 -1.19 0.76 8.92
CA ALA A 88 -2.16 1.54 9.71
C ALA A 88 -3.47 1.85 8.96
N ASN A 89 -3.43 1.84 7.63
CA ASN A 89 -4.61 1.99 6.77
C ASN A 89 -5.35 0.67 6.50
N GLY A 90 -4.90 -0.45 7.09
CA GLY A 90 -5.49 -1.78 6.94
C GLY A 90 -4.95 -2.61 5.76
N ASP A 91 -4.09 -2.03 4.92
CA ASP A 91 -3.53 -2.75 3.78
C ASP A 91 -2.50 -3.80 4.22
N LEU A 92 -2.42 -4.90 3.47
CA LEU A 92 -1.43 -5.94 3.69
C LEU A 92 -0.21 -5.73 2.81
N ALA A 93 0.95 -5.56 3.44
CA ALA A 93 2.25 -5.60 2.78
C ALA A 93 2.94 -6.93 3.07
N ILE A 94 3.49 -7.55 2.02
CA ILE A 94 4.24 -8.81 2.11
C ILE A 94 5.60 -8.59 1.45
N SER A 95 6.68 -8.97 2.13
CA SER A 95 8.01 -8.92 1.55
C SER A 95 8.20 -10.03 0.51
N SER A 96 9.17 -9.84 -0.40
CA SER A 96 9.81 -10.97 -1.07
C SER A 96 10.53 -11.87 -0.04
N PRO A 97 10.95 -13.10 -0.41
CA PRO A 97 11.75 -13.92 0.50
C PRO A 97 13.03 -13.16 0.89
N ILE A 98 13.27 -13.05 2.18
CA ILE A 98 14.50 -12.50 2.75
C ILE A 98 15.39 -13.69 3.09
N TRP A 99 16.44 -13.88 2.28
CA TRP A 99 17.43 -14.93 2.48
C TRP A 99 18.44 -14.48 3.53
N VAL A 100 18.72 -15.35 4.51
CA VAL A 100 19.67 -15.08 5.57
C VAL A 100 20.81 -16.08 5.45
N GLN A 101 22.02 -15.55 5.27
CA GLN A 101 23.26 -16.32 5.24
C GLN A 101 24.00 -16.06 6.56
N ASN A 102 24.39 -17.14 7.23
CA ASN A 102 25.21 -17.11 8.45
C ASN A 102 26.70 -17.13 8.11
#